data_AF-A0A1D6MWY9-F1
#
_entry.id   AF-A0A1D6MWY9-F1
#
_cell.length_a   1.000
_cell.length_b   1.000
_cell.length_c   1.000
_cell.angle_alpha   90.00
_cell.angle_beta   90.00
_cell.angle_gamma   90.00
#
_symmetry.space_group_name_H-M   'P 1'
#
loop_
_entity.id
_entity.type
_entity.pdbx_description
1 polymer ?
#
loop_
_entity_poly.entity_id
_entity_poly.type
_entity_poly.pdbx_seq_one_letter_code
_entity_poly.pdbx_strand_id
1 'polypeptide(L)'
;MGNPHCVTFGANELKVDDLKLSEIGPKFEHHEMFPARTNTEFVQVLSRSHLKMRVWERGAGATLACGTGACAVVVAAVLEGRAERVCHSFLSKCVVDLPGGPLEIEWREDDNHVYMTGPAEVVFYGSVVH
;
A
#
# COMPACT_ATOMS: atom_id res chain seq x y z
N MET A 1 7.20 2.68 8.25
CA MET A 1 7.16 3.70 7.17
C MET A 1 6.88 5.04 7.82
N GLY A 2 7.76 6.04 7.69
CA GLY A 2 7.73 7.26 8.56
C GLY A 2 6.47 8.14 8.46
N ASN A 3 5.58 7.89 7.49
CA ASN A 3 4.27 8.53 7.30
C ASN A 3 3.12 7.63 7.81
N PRO A 4 1.97 8.21 8.22
CA PRO A 4 0.82 7.45 8.72
C PRO A 4 0.06 6.73 7.60
N HIS A 5 -0.37 5.50 7.89
CA HIS A 5 -1.13 4.62 6.99
C HIS A 5 -2.33 4.01 7.73
N CYS A 6 -3.50 4.05 7.08
CA CYS A 6 -4.72 3.39 7.51
C CYS A 6 -5.07 2.33 6.47
N VAL A 7 -4.80 1.08 6.80
CA VAL A 7 -5.08 -0.05 5.90
C VAL A 7 -6.45 -0.65 6.25
N THR A 8 -7.28 -0.89 5.24
CA THR A 8 -8.56 -1.58 5.43
C THR A 8 -8.76 -2.70 4.41
N PHE A 9 -9.20 -3.85 4.91
CA PHE A 9 -9.60 -5.01 4.09
C PHE A 9 -11.11 -5.05 3.83
N GLY A 10 -11.85 -4.02 4.27
CA GLY A 10 -13.30 -3.96 4.23
C GLY A 10 -13.99 -4.84 5.28
N ALA A 11 -15.30 -4.63 5.46
CA ALA A 11 -16.12 -5.46 6.33
C ALA A 11 -16.57 -6.78 5.67
N ASN A 12 -16.58 -6.81 4.33
CA ASN A 12 -16.96 -7.94 3.47
C ASN A 12 -15.89 -8.13 2.39
N GLU A 13 -16.10 -9.05 1.44
CA GLU A 13 -15.25 -9.23 0.27
C GLU A 13 -15.18 -7.93 -0.56
N LEU A 14 -14.14 -7.13 -0.30
CA LEU A 14 -13.92 -5.82 -0.89
C LEU A 14 -13.38 -5.97 -2.31
N LYS A 15 -14.10 -5.43 -3.29
CA LYS A 15 -13.58 -5.22 -4.65
C LYS A 15 -13.07 -3.80 -4.77
N VAL A 16 -11.74 -3.63 -4.76
CA VAL A 16 -11.12 -2.29 -4.70
C VAL A 16 -11.41 -1.44 -5.93
N ASP A 17 -11.67 -2.05 -7.09
CA ASP A 17 -11.99 -1.33 -8.32
C ASP A 17 -13.38 -0.67 -8.28
N ASP A 18 -14.31 -1.24 -7.51
CA ASP A 18 -15.69 -0.73 -7.37
C ASP A 18 -15.76 0.48 -6.42
N LEU A 19 -14.66 0.80 -5.72
CA LEU A 19 -14.60 1.90 -4.79
C LEU A 19 -14.55 3.26 -5.49
N LYS A 20 -15.45 4.14 -5.07
CA LYS A 20 -15.39 5.57 -5.37
C LYS A 20 -14.45 6.28 -4.40
N LEU A 21 -13.15 6.21 -4.67
CA LEU A 21 -12.11 6.78 -3.80
C LEU A 21 -12.30 8.27 -3.51
N SER A 22 -12.78 9.06 -4.48
CA SER A 22 -13.05 10.48 -4.28
C SER A 22 -14.16 10.76 -3.27
N GLU A 23 -15.08 9.82 -3.03
CA GLU A 23 -16.15 9.96 -2.04
C GLU A 23 -15.72 9.45 -0.65
N ILE A 24 -14.96 8.35 -0.58
CA ILE A 24 -14.59 7.70 0.68
C ILE A 24 -13.22 8.12 1.22
N GLY A 25 -12.25 8.37 0.34
CA GLY A 25 -10.87 8.71 0.69
C GLY A 25 -10.75 9.94 1.59
N PRO A 26 -11.38 11.10 1.25
CA PRO A 26 -11.35 12.28 2.11
C PRO A 26 -11.90 12.04 3.52
N LYS A 27 -12.86 11.11 3.68
CA LYS A 27 -13.45 10.77 4.97
C LYS A 27 -12.46 10.07 5.90
N PHE A 28 -11.54 9.29 5.34
CA PHE A 28 -10.43 8.71 6.09
C PHE A 28 -9.28 9.71 6.27
N GLU A 29 -8.89 10.43 5.21
CA GLU A 29 -7.79 11.41 5.27
C GLU A 29 -8.02 12.43 6.39
N HIS A 30 -9.24 12.95 6.51
CA HIS A 30 -9.61 13.98 7.49
C HIS A 30 -10.32 13.43 8.73
N HIS A 31 -10.28 12.12 8.96
CA HIS A 31 -10.92 11.53 10.13
C HIS A 31 -10.29 12.06 11.43
N GLU A 32 -11.11 12.36 12.44
CA GLU A 32 -10.67 12.96 13.72
C GLU A 32 -9.62 12.13 14.47
N MET A 33 -9.63 10.81 14.25
CA MET A 33 -8.65 9.87 14.80
C MET A 33 -7.23 10.02 14.23
N PHE A 34 -7.06 10.79 13.15
CA PHE A 34 -5.77 11.06 12.52
C PHE A 34 -5.44 12.56 12.56
N PRO A 35 -4.86 13.08 13.68
CA PRO A 35 -4.57 14.50 13.83
C PRO A 35 -3.66 15.08 12.73
N ALA A 36 -2.75 14.27 12.20
CA ALA A 36 -1.84 14.63 11.11
C ALA A 36 -2.33 14.15 9.72
N ARG A 37 -3.62 13.80 9.63
CA ARG A 37 -4.25 13.06 8.51
C ARG A 37 -3.56 11.72 8.25
N THR A 38 -4.04 10.95 7.29
CA THR A 38 -3.45 9.66 6.94
C THR A 38 -3.53 9.36 5.46
N ASN A 39 -2.60 8.52 4.98
CA ASN A 39 -2.81 7.76 3.75
C ASN A 39 -3.77 6.62 4.05
N THR A 40 -4.60 6.24 3.09
CA THR A 40 -5.56 5.15 3.26
C THR A 40 -5.42 4.15 2.14
N GLU A 41 -5.09 2.92 2.49
CA GLU A 41 -4.96 1.81 1.56
C GLU A 41 -6.15 0.87 1.67
N PHE A 42 -6.88 0.71 0.57
CA PHE A 42 -7.98 -0.23 0.44
C PHE A 42 -7.46 -1.49 -0.23
N VAL A 43 -7.62 -2.63 0.43
CA VAL A 43 -6.93 -3.87 0.05
C VAL A 43 -7.92 -4.99 -0.23
N GLN A 44 -7.74 -5.63 -1.37
CA GLN A 44 -8.36 -6.89 -1.75
C GLN A 44 -7.32 -8.01 -1.66
N VAL A 45 -7.59 -9.01 -0.84
CA VAL A 45 -6.72 -10.18 -0.69
C VAL A 45 -7.05 -11.17 -1.80
N LEU A 46 -6.10 -11.43 -2.71
CA LEU A 46 -6.26 -12.42 -3.78
C LEU A 46 -5.72 -13.79 -3.34
N SER A 47 -4.61 -13.79 -2.61
CA SER A 47 -4.03 -14.95 -1.94
C SER A 47 -3.17 -14.51 -0.75
N ARG A 48 -2.56 -15.45 -0.01
CA ARG A 48 -1.65 -15.12 1.11
C ARG A 48 -0.34 -14.45 0.67
N SER A 49 -0.03 -14.46 -0.63
CA SER A 49 1.17 -13.86 -1.22
C SER A 49 0.85 -12.89 -2.36
N HIS A 50 -0.43 -12.57 -2.59
CA HIS A 50 -0.86 -11.67 -3.66
C HIS A 50 -2.01 -10.79 -3.18
N LEU A 51 -1.75 -9.49 -3.13
CA LEU A 51 -2.70 -8.47 -2.72
C LEU A 51 -2.92 -7.51 -3.88
N LYS A 52 -4.13 -6.98 -3.99
CA LYS A 52 -4.44 -5.86 -4.88
C LYS A 52 -4.90 -4.68 -4.03
N MET A 53 -4.46 -3.48 -4.35
CA MET A 53 -4.87 -2.31 -3.58
C MET A 53 -5.08 -1.06 -4.42
N ARG A 54 -5.81 -0.12 -3.82
CA ARG A 54 -5.83 1.28 -4.25
C ARG A 54 -5.63 2.19 -3.05
N VAL A 55 -5.08 3.37 -3.29
CA VAL A 55 -4.69 4.30 -2.23
C VAL A 55 -5.38 5.65 -2.41
N TRP A 56 -5.74 6.26 -1.29
CA TRP A 56 -5.99 7.68 -1.17
C TRP A 56 -4.87 8.32 -0.35
N GLU A 57 -4.00 9.07 -1.02
CA GLU A 57 -2.84 9.70 -0.40
C GLU A 57 -3.18 11.06 0.20
N ARG A 58 -2.65 11.30 1.39
CA ARG A 58 -2.75 12.56 2.11
C ARG A 58 -2.22 13.71 1.25
N GLY A 59 -3.09 14.66 0.92
CA GLY A 59 -2.72 15.85 0.13
C GLY A 59 -2.46 15.61 -1.37
N ALA A 60 -2.57 14.37 -1.86
CA ALA A 60 -2.39 14.03 -3.28
C ALA A 60 -3.61 13.34 -3.91
N GLY A 61 -4.50 12.76 -3.09
CA GLY A 61 -5.69 12.06 -3.56
C GLY A 61 -5.38 10.67 -4.12
N ALA A 62 -6.13 10.23 -5.13
CA ALA A 62 -5.94 8.91 -5.72
C ALA A 62 -4.72 8.88 -6.66
N THR A 63 -3.61 8.30 -6.20
CA THR A 63 -2.37 8.16 -6.97
C THR A 63 -2.30 6.78 -7.66
N LEU A 64 -1.41 6.66 -8.66
CA LEU A 64 -1.21 5.41 -9.39
C LEU A 64 -0.42 4.38 -8.59
N ALA A 65 0.48 4.82 -7.73
CA ALA A 65 1.27 3.94 -6.86
C ALA A 65 1.76 4.70 -5.63
N CYS A 66 1.82 4.01 -4.49
CA CYS A 66 2.42 4.50 -3.25
C CYS A 66 3.32 3.42 -2.66
N GLY A 67 4.64 3.56 -2.79
CA GLY A 67 5.59 2.56 -2.29
C GLY A 67 5.53 2.37 -0.77
N THR A 68 5.39 3.48 -0.03
CA THR A 68 5.25 3.40 1.44
C THR A 68 3.94 2.72 1.86
N GLY A 69 2.85 2.97 1.12
CA GLY A 69 1.58 2.29 1.29
C GLY A 69 1.66 0.79 1.01
N ALA A 70 2.40 0.37 -0.02
CA ALA A 70 2.60 -1.05 -0.34
C ALA A 70 3.29 -1.82 0.79
N CYS A 71 4.33 -1.21 1.38
CA CYS A 71 4.97 -1.75 2.56
C CYS A 71 3.99 -1.87 3.75
N ALA A 72 3.20 -0.82 4.01
CA ALA A 72 2.23 -0.81 5.10
C ALA A 72 1.12 -1.86 4.93
N VAL A 73 0.64 -2.06 3.70
CA VAL A 73 -0.38 -3.07 3.36
C VAL A 73 0.08 -4.48 3.70
N VAL A 74 1.31 -4.84 3.34
CA VAL A 74 1.84 -6.18 3.64
C VAL A 74 2.02 -6.38 5.14
N VAL A 75 2.54 -5.38 5.85
CA VAL A 75 2.65 -5.43 7.31
C VAL A 75 1.26 -5.64 7.95
N ALA A 76 0.26 -4.86 7.56
CA ALA A 76 -1.11 -5.00 8.06
C ALA A 76 -1.73 -6.37 7.73
N ALA A 77 -1.52 -6.87 6.51
CA ALA A 77 -2.05 -8.15 6.08
C ALA A 77 -1.43 -9.32 6.87
N VAL A 78 -0.13 -9.24 7.18
CA VAL A 78 0.54 -10.22 8.05
C VAL A 78 0.01 -10.14 9.48
N LEU A 79 -0.14 -8.94 10.04
CA LEU A 79 -0.65 -8.74 11.40
C LEU A 79 -2.10 -9.22 11.57
N GLU A 80 -2.93 -9.11 10.53
CA GLU A 80 -4.31 -9.67 10.50
C GLU A 80 -4.37 -11.16 10.11
N GLY A 81 -3.22 -11.82 9.88
CA GLY A 81 -3.16 -13.23 9.49
C GLY A 81 -3.64 -13.54 8.07
N ARG A 82 -3.79 -12.51 7.22
CA ARG A 82 -4.25 -12.59 5.83
C ARG A 82 -3.13 -12.89 4.83
N ALA A 83 -1.91 -12.47 5.16
CA ALA A 83 -0.69 -12.77 4.42
C ALA A 83 0.35 -13.43 5.32
N GLU A 84 1.40 -14.00 4.72
CA GLU A 84 2.49 -14.63 5.46
C GLU A 84 3.70 -13.70 5.57
N ARG A 85 4.34 -13.73 6.74
CA ARG A 85 5.62 -13.08 6.94
C ARG A 85 6.72 -13.91 6.30
N VAL A 86 7.74 -13.28 5.75
CA VAL A 86 8.85 -14.02 5.15
C VAL A 86 9.78 -14.50 6.26
N CYS A 87 9.73 -15.81 6.53
CA CYS A 87 10.68 -16.54 7.37
C CYS A 87 11.57 -17.42 6.49
N HIS A 88 12.85 -17.48 6.84
CA HIS A 88 13.96 -18.21 6.21
C HIS A 88 13.64 -18.97 4.89
N SER A 89 14.11 -18.37 3.79
CA SER A 89 14.54 -18.99 2.52
C SER A 89 13.55 -19.78 1.65
N PHE A 90 12.32 -20.05 2.07
CA PHE A 90 11.33 -20.79 1.25
C PHE A 90 9.98 -20.10 1.07
N LEU A 91 9.70 -19.01 1.78
CA LEU A 91 8.44 -18.27 1.62
C LEU A 91 8.52 -17.23 0.51
N SER A 92 7.43 -17.16 -0.27
CA SER A 92 7.30 -16.24 -1.39
C SER A 92 7.05 -14.82 -0.90
N LYS A 93 7.75 -13.85 -1.49
CA LYS A 93 7.47 -12.42 -1.33
C LYS A 93 5.99 -12.14 -1.62
N CYS A 94 5.43 -11.12 -0.97
CA CYS A 94 4.08 -10.68 -1.29
C CYS A 94 4.12 -9.76 -2.51
N VAL A 95 3.40 -10.12 -3.57
CA VAL A 95 3.16 -9.24 -4.71
C VAL A 95 1.98 -8.34 -4.36
N VAL A 96 2.15 -7.04 -4.56
CA VAL A 96 1.11 -6.04 -4.36
C VAL A 96 0.82 -5.35 -5.67
N ASP A 97 -0.36 -5.57 -6.23
CA ASP A 97 -0.82 -4.90 -7.45
C ASP A 97 -1.36 -3.50 -7.11
N LEU A 98 -0.69 -2.48 -7.64
CA LEU A 98 -1.16 -1.09 -7.63
C LEU A 98 -1.64 -0.70 -9.04
N PRO A 99 -2.44 0.37 -9.19
CA PRO A 99 -2.86 0.85 -10.51
C PRO A 99 -1.71 1.11 -11.49
N GLY A 100 -0.55 1.55 -10.99
CA GLY A 100 0.66 1.82 -11.78
C GLY A 100 1.56 0.61 -12.06
N GLY A 101 1.23 -0.57 -11.50
CA GLY A 101 2.03 -1.78 -11.66
C GLY A 101 2.31 -2.50 -10.33
N PRO A 102 2.82 -3.74 -10.39
CA PRO A 102 3.10 -4.54 -9.22
C PRO A 102 4.37 -4.10 -8.49
N LEU A 103 4.37 -4.25 -7.16
CA LEU A 103 5.55 -4.17 -6.32
C LEU A 103 5.74 -5.48 -5.56
N GLU A 104 6.98 -5.92 -5.41
CA GLU A 104 7.32 -7.03 -4.52
C GLU A 104 7.72 -6.48 -3.15
N ILE A 105 7.05 -6.97 -2.11
CA ILE A 105 7.27 -6.55 -0.73
C ILE A 105 7.66 -7.76 0.11
N GLU A 106 8.68 -7.56 0.94
CA GLU A 106 9.20 -8.56 1.86
C GLU A 106 9.35 -7.92 3.24
N TRP A 107 8.55 -8.37 4.20
CA TRP A 107 8.77 -8.06 5.62
C TRP A 107 9.49 -9.23 6.28
N ARG A 108 10.80 -9.06 6.51
CA ARG A 108 11.65 -10.12 7.05
C ARG A 108 11.45 -10.27 8.56
N GLU A 109 11.48 -11.50 9.03
CA GLU A 109 11.47 -11.81 10.45
C GLU A 109 12.83 -11.54 11.10
N ASP A 110 13.92 -11.87 10.40
CA ASP A 110 15.29 -11.89 10.93
C ASP A 110 15.82 -10.52 11.39
N ASP A 111 15.47 -9.46 10.67
CA ASP A 111 15.92 -8.10 10.93
C ASP A 111 14.76 -7.11 11.15
N ASN A 112 13.51 -7.59 11.05
CA ASN A 112 12.30 -6.78 11.12
C ASN A 112 12.23 -5.63 10.09
N HIS A 113 13.01 -5.68 9.00
CA HIS A 113 12.99 -4.68 7.93
C HIS A 113 11.97 -5.04 6.84
N VAL A 114 11.45 -4.00 6.20
CA VAL A 114 10.57 -4.12 5.03
C VAL A 114 11.35 -3.72 3.79
N TYR A 115 11.51 -4.65 2.87
CA TYR A 115 12.14 -4.47 1.58
C TYR A 115 11.07 -4.31 0.51
N MET A 116 11.32 -3.41 -0.45
CA MET A 116 10.44 -3.13 -1.58
C MET A 116 11.25 -3.19 -2.86
N THR A 117 10.78 -3.96 -3.83
CA THR A 117 11.36 -4.06 -5.18
C THR A 117 10.33 -3.63 -6.22
N GLY A 118 10.73 -2.74 -7.13
CA GLY A 118 9.90 -2.26 -8.24
C GLY A 118 10.73 -1.52 -9.28
N PRO A 119 10.15 -1.26 -10.47
CA PRO A 119 10.84 -0.53 -11.55
C PRO A 119 10.95 0.97 -11.25
N ALA A 120 11.94 1.63 -11.87
CA ALA A 120 12.09 3.07 -11.89
C ALA A 120 12.66 3.51 -13.25
N GLU A 121 11.98 4.45 -13.92
CA GLU A 121 12.30 4.86 -15.28
C GLU A 121 12.50 6.38 -15.37
N VAL A 122 13.49 6.80 -16.17
CA VAL A 122 13.74 8.21 -16.45
C VAL A 122 12.79 8.67 -17.57
N VAL A 123 12.03 9.74 -17.33
CA VAL A 123 11.12 10.30 -18.36
C VAL A 123 11.81 11.39 -19.18
N PHE A 124 12.38 12.41 -18.53
CA PHE A 124 13.08 13.52 -19.19
C PHE A 124 14.00 14.27 -18.21
N TYR A 125 14.81 15.18 -18.74
CA TYR A 125 15.59 16.15 -17.98
C TYR A 125 15.27 17.57 -18.46
N GLY A 126 15.34 18.57 -17.58
CA GLY A 126 15.01 19.96 -17.93
C GLY A 126 15.62 20.99 -16.98
N SER A 127 15.40 22.27 -17.29
CA SER A 127 15.78 23.42 -16.45
C SER A 127 14.56 24.33 -16.27
N VAL A 128 14.37 24.85 -15.06
CA VAL A 128 13.28 25.77 -14.72
C VAL A 128 13.90 27.14 -14.44
N VAL A 129 13.47 28.16 -15.18
CA VAL A 129 13.92 29.55 -14.98
C VAL A 129 12.96 30.24 -14.02
N HIS A 130 13.50 30.81 -12.95
CA HIS A 130 12.76 31.61 -11.97
C HIS A 130 12.53 33.06 -12.46
#